data_AF-A0A191V594-F1
#
_entry.id   AF-A0A191V594-F1
#
_cell.length_a   1.000
_cell.length_b   1.000
_cell.length_c   1.000
_cell.angle_alpha   90.00
_cell.angle_beta   90.00
_cell.angle_gamma   90.00
#
_symmetry.space_group_name_H-M   'P 1'
#
loop_
_entity.id
_entity.type
_entity.pdbx_description
1 polymer ?
#
loop_
_entity_poly.entity_id
_entity_poly.type
_entity_poly.pdbx_seq_one_letter_code
_entity_poly.pdbx_strand_id
1 'polypeptide(L)'
;MALSPTAAQRRVIDAADPSTGRLRGTEAQLAGLVKRGLAFRHPRPPHDHFLTPAGHRIRDADAEPDPPPGPVPAAARPDTGGGVFAARVGGEEDVPDGAGPARLREVRGAWQGLLELRRMTRPDGSTELPCTWERTHLVRAAALALEAAGHRPAGPAGDDGYRVRATPQPDAVAVHQPDAAALRECAATLERAGWQAGEHTEPRTRTRYLLASPRKV
;
A
#
# COMPACT_ATOMS: atom_id res chain seq x y z
N MET A 1 27.92 -9.21 -15.48
CA MET A 1 28.38 -9.44 -14.09
C MET A 1 28.16 -8.17 -13.29
N ALA A 2 27.12 -8.10 -12.47
CA ALA A 2 26.86 -6.93 -11.62
C ALA A 2 27.82 -7.01 -10.42
N LEU A 3 28.83 -6.14 -10.39
CA LEU A 3 29.74 -6.03 -9.25
C LEU A 3 28.95 -5.55 -8.03
N SER A 4 29.01 -6.30 -6.93
CA SER A 4 28.41 -5.92 -5.66
C SER A 4 28.88 -4.51 -5.22
N PRO A 5 28.00 -3.69 -4.63
CA PRO A 5 28.40 -2.37 -4.14
C PRO A 5 29.42 -2.49 -3.02
N THR A 6 30.30 -1.50 -2.92
CA THR A 6 31.25 -1.41 -1.79
C THR A 6 30.50 -1.13 -0.48
N ALA A 7 31.09 -1.47 0.66
CA ALA A 7 30.47 -1.23 1.98
C ALA A 7 30.13 0.25 2.22
N ALA A 8 30.96 1.18 1.72
CA ALA A 8 30.68 2.61 1.80
C ALA A 8 29.49 3.03 0.93
N GLN A 9 29.37 2.49 -0.28
CA GLN A 9 28.21 2.72 -1.15
C GLN A 9 26.94 2.11 -0.58
N ARG A 10 27.05 0.95 0.08
CA ARG A 10 25.93 0.28 0.71
C ARG A 10 25.31 1.15 1.81
N ARG A 11 26.12 1.72 2.70
CA ARG A 11 25.65 2.66 3.73
C ARG A 11 24.90 3.87 3.16
N VAL A 12 25.34 4.39 2.01
CA VAL A 12 24.67 5.52 1.35
C VAL A 12 23.33 5.11 0.74
N ILE A 13 23.23 3.88 0.21
CA ILE A 13 21.98 3.30 -0.29
C ILE A 13 21.00 3.05 0.86
N ASP A 14 21.49 2.51 1.98
CA ASP A 14 20.65 2.19 3.14
C ASP A 14 20.13 3.46 3.84
N ALA A 15 20.94 4.51 3.88
CA ALA A 15 20.57 5.82 4.43
C ALA A 15 19.69 6.68 3.49
N ALA A 16 19.32 6.17 2.31
CA ALA A 16 18.46 6.89 1.39
C ALA A 16 17.09 7.18 2.01
N ASP A 17 16.52 8.34 1.70
CA ASP A 17 15.21 8.74 2.20
C ASP A 17 14.17 7.64 1.93
N PRO A 18 13.46 7.16 2.97
CA PRO A 18 12.59 6.00 2.84
C PRO A 18 11.34 6.28 2.00
N SER A 19 10.94 7.55 1.83
CA SER A 19 9.73 7.94 1.09
C SER A 19 10.02 8.26 -0.37
N THR A 20 11.15 8.91 -0.64
CA THR A 20 11.51 9.45 -1.96
C THR A 20 12.68 8.73 -2.63
N GLY A 21 13.46 7.95 -1.88
CA GLY A 21 14.71 7.35 -2.36
C GLY A 21 15.82 8.37 -2.57
N ARG A 22 15.67 9.59 -2.04
CA ARG A 22 16.68 10.66 -2.14
C ARG A 22 17.94 10.28 -1.39
N LEU A 23 19.08 10.39 -2.05
CA LEU A 23 20.38 10.10 -1.50
C LEU A 23 21.02 11.36 -0.93
N ARG A 24 21.77 11.19 0.17
CA ARG A 24 22.64 12.21 0.75
C ARG A 24 24.04 11.63 0.92
N GLY A 25 25.06 12.41 0.58
CA GLY A 25 26.45 11.96 0.65
C GLY A 25 27.40 12.90 -0.05
N THR A 26 28.69 12.54 -0.06
CA THR A 26 29.70 13.29 -0.83
C THR A 26 29.48 13.11 -2.33
N GLU A 27 29.88 14.10 -3.13
CA GLU A 27 29.73 14.07 -4.59
C GLU A 27 30.39 12.82 -5.21
N ALA A 28 31.57 12.41 -4.71
CA ALA A 28 32.27 11.21 -5.15
C ALA A 28 31.47 9.91 -4.90
N GLN A 29 30.79 9.81 -3.76
CA GLN A 29 29.93 8.66 -3.44
C GLN A 29 28.70 8.61 -4.36
N LEU A 30 28.05 9.75 -4.58
CA LEU A 30 26.87 9.86 -5.45
C LEU A 30 27.21 9.61 -6.91
N ALA A 31 28.29 10.19 -7.43
CA ALA A 31 28.79 9.94 -8.78
C ALA A 31 29.17 8.46 -8.99
N GLY A 32 29.78 7.83 -7.97
CA GLY A 32 30.08 6.40 -7.98
C GLY A 32 28.84 5.51 -8.09
N LEU A 33 27.73 5.89 -7.46
CA LEU A 33 26.44 5.19 -7.57
C LEU A 33 25.78 5.40 -8.94
N VAL A 34 25.85 6.62 -9.48
CA VAL A 34 25.34 6.95 -10.82
C VAL A 34 26.09 6.17 -11.90
N LYS A 35 27.43 6.10 -11.82
CA LYS A 35 28.25 5.34 -12.77
C LYS A 35 27.91 3.85 -12.81
N ARG A 36 27.38 3.30 -11.71
CA ARG A 36 26.94 1.90 -11.58
C ARG A 36 25.45 1.71 -11.90
N GLY A 37 24.74 2.77 -12.28
CA GLY A 37 23.30 2.72 -12.57
C GLY A 37 22.42 2.50 -11.33
N LEU A 38 22.95 2.69 -10.12
CA LEU A 38 22.21 2.50 -8.87
C LEU A 38 21.53 3.79 -8.39
N ALA A 39 21.98 4.93 -8.90
CA ALA A 39 21.38 6.23 -8.67
C ALA A 39 21.25 7.01 -9.99
N PHE A 40 20.37 8.00 -10.02
CA PHE A 40 20.32 8.99 -11.08
C PHE A 40 20.30 10.41 -10.49
N ARG A 41 20.78 11.37 -11.27
CA ARG A 41 20.78 12.80 -10.92
C ARG A 41 19.57 13.47 -11.56
N HIS A 42 18.80 14.20 -10.76
CA HIS A 42 17.62 14.89 -11.26
C HIS A 42 18.01 16.04 -12.21
N PRO A 43 17.36 16.17 -13.38
CA PRO A 43 17.74 17.17 -14.38
C PRO A 43 17.43 18.61 -13.93
N ARG A 44 16.43 18.81 -13.06
CA ARG A 44 16.14 20.16 -12.50
C ARG A 44 17.01 20.47 -11.28
N PRO A 45 17.49 21.73 -11.13
CA PRO A 45 18.06 22.23 -9.88
C PRO A 45 17.12 21.94 -8.69
N PRO A 46 17.63 21.57 -7.51
CA PRO A 46 19.03 21.60 -7.07
C PRO A 46 19.87 20.36 -7.47
N HIS A 47 19.40 19.55 -8.43
CA HIS A 47 20.09 18.35 -8.93
C HIS A 47 20.33 17.26 -7.89
N ASP A 48 19.29 17.00 -7.11
CA ASP A 48 19.28 15.91 -6.15
C ASP A 48 19.49 14.54 -6.80
N HIS A 49 20.06 13.62 -6.03
CA HIS A 49 20.32 12.26 -6.46
C HIS A 49 19.27 11.32 -5.84
N PHE A 50 18.77 10.39 -6.64
CA PHE A 50 17.75 9.44 -6.23
C PHE A 50 18.17 8.02 -6.63
N LEU A 51 17.74 7.04 -5.85
CA LEU A 51 17.93 5.64 -6.20
C LEU A 51 17.18 5.28 -7.49
N THR A 52 17.79 4.41 -8.29
CA THR A 52 17.10 3.75 -9.41
C THR A 52 16.37 2.49 -8.91
N PRO A 53 15.51 1.86 -9.72
CA PRO A 53 14.93 0.55 -9.37
C PRO A 53 15.98 -0.53 -9.05
N ALA A 54 17.18 -0.45 -9.63
CA ALA A 54 18.28 -1.35 -9.30
C ALA A 54 18.90 -1.04 -7.92
N GLY A 55 19.08 0.25 -7.58
CA GLY A 55 19.54 0.68 -6.26
C GLY A 55 18.56 0.29 -5.15
N HIS A 56 17.25 0.40 -5.41
CA HIS A 56 16.22 -0.08 -4.49
C HIS A 56 16.30 -1.59 -4.26
N ARG A 57 16.41 -2.40 -5.31
CA ARG A 57 16.55 -3.87 -5.18
C ARG A 57 17.76 -4.26 -4.34
N ILE A 58 18.88 -3.56 -4.47
CA ILE A 58 20.06 -3.83 -3.64
C ILE A 58 19.77 -3.47 -2.19
N ARG A 59 19.18 -2.31 -1.91
CA ARG A 59 18.81 -1.93 -0.55
C ARG A 59 17.92 -2.98 0.11
N ASP A 60 16.98 -3.51 -0.66
CA ASP A 60 15.94 -4.42 -0.18
C ASP A 60 16.42 -5.90 -0.11
N ALA A 61 17.50 -6.28 -0.81
CA ALA A 61 18.01 -7.66 -0.86
C ALA A 61 18.80 -8.13 0.38
N ASP A 62 19.21 -7.24 1.30
CA ASP A 62 19.77 -7.65 2.60
C ASP A 62 18.68 -7.71 3.70
N ALA A 63 17.40 -7.57 3.33
CA ALA A 63 16.33 -8.16 4.13
C ALA A 63 16.24 -9.63 3.69
N GLU A 64 16.83 -10.52 4.49
CA GLU A 64 17.07 -11.93 4.15
C GLU A 64 15.79 -12.68 3.69
N PRO A 65 15.82 -13.46 2.59
CA PRO A 65 14.70 -14.31 2.18
C PRO A 65 14.84 -15.74 2.73
N ASP A 66 13.79 -16.24 3.40
CA ASP A 66 13.66 -17.64 3.80
C ASP A 66 13.29 -18.56 2.60
N PRO A 67 13.71 -19.84 2.59
CA PRO A 67 13.52 -20.75 1.46
C PRO A 67 12.05 -21.25 1.34
N PRO A 68 11.60 -21.64 0.13
CA PRO A 68 10.19 -21.94 -0.13
C PRO A 68 9.75 -23.29 0.47
N PRO A 69 8.58 -23.40 1.13
CA PRO A 69 7.97 -24.68 1.44
C PRO A 69 7.18 -25.24 0.24
N GLY A 70 7.21 -26.58 0.13
CA GLY A 70 6.58 -27.36 -0.93
C GLY A 70 5.04 -27.41 -0.89
N PRO A 71 4.41 -28.09 -1.87
CA PRO A 71 3.00 -27.91 -2.18
C PRO A 71 2.07 -28.70 -1.24
N VAL A 72 1.02 -28.04 -0.74
CA VAL A 72 -0.15 -28.64 -0.07
C VAL A 72 -1.45 -28.20 -0.78
N PRO A 73 -2.51 -29.04 -0.80
CA PRO A 73 -3.55 -28.99 -1.82
C PRO A 73 -4.67 -27.98 -1.54
N ALA A 74 -5.31 -27.59 -2.64
CA ALA A 74 -6.25 -26.50 -2.79
C ALA A 74 -7.59 -26.66 -2.05
N ALA A 75 -7.92 -25.66 -1.24
CA ALA A 75 -9.30 -25.29 -0.92
C ALA A 75 -9.47 -23.78 -1.19
N ALA A 76 -10.36 -23.47 -2.14
CA ALA A 76 -10.90 -22.14 -2.51
C ALA A 76 -10.06 -20.90 -2.11
N ARG A 77 -8.97 -20.64 -2.86
CA ARG A 77 -8.27 -19.36 -2.83
C ARG A 77 -9.19 -18.25 -3.36
N PRO A 78 -9.36 -17.10 -2.67
CA PRO A 78 -9.77 -15.88 -3.35
C PRO A 78 -8.66 -15.52 -4.35
N ASP A 79 -9.04 -15.04 -5.53
CA ASP A 79 -8.15 -14.64 -6.63
C ASP A 79 -6.93 -13.84 -6.13
N THR A 80 -5.84 -14.54 -5.85
CA THR A 80 -4.48 -14.00 -5.83
C THR A 80 -3.91 -14.28 -7.21
N GLY A 81 -4.26 -13.42 -8.15
CA GLY A 81 -3.55 -13.31 -9.42
C GLY A 81 -2.06 -13.12 -9.12
N GLY A 82 -1.24 -14.04 -9.65
CA GLY A 82 0.20 -14.02 -9.47
C GLY A 82 0.82 -12.68 -9.88
N GLY A 83 1.70 -12.14 -9.03
CA GLY A 83 2.60 -11.03 -9.36
C GLY A 83 1.96 -9.64 -9.56
N VAL A 84 0.63 -9.50 -9.47
CA VAL A 84 -0.05 -8.21 -9.56
C VAL A 84 -0.31 -7.63 -8.18
N PHE A 85 -0.08 -6.33 -8.02
CA PHE A 85 -0.34 -5.63 -6.77
C PHE A 85 -1.81 -5.81 -6.34
N ALA A 86 -2.02 -6.18 -5.08
CA ALA A 86 -3.35 -6.23 -4.46
C ALA A 86 -3.32 -5.53 -3.11
N ALA A 87 -4.29 -4.65 -2.85
CA ALA A 87 -4.47 -4.04 -1.53
C ALA A 87 -4.92 -5.10 -0.50
N ARG A 88 -4.33 -5.02 0.70
CA ARG A 88 -4.60 -5.96 1.80
C ARG A 88 -5.93 -5.63 2.45
N VAL A 89 -6.85 -6.59 2.46
CA VAL A 89 -8.21 -6.44 2.99
C VAL A 89 -8.32 -6.89 4.44
N GLY A 90 -7.29 -7.53 4.98
CA GLY A 90 -7.25 -8.06 6.33
C GLY A 90 -7.68 -9.52 6.38
N GLY A 91 -6.81 -10.36 6.92
CA GLY A 91 -6.97 -11.81 7.05
C GLY A 91 -6.13 -12.65 6.11
N GLU A 92 -5.20 -12.04 5.38
CA GLU A 92 -4.21 -12.75 4.60
C GLU A 92 -3.31 -13.61 5.52
N GLU A 93 -3.17 -14.90 5.22
CA GLU A 93 -2.33 -15.85 5.98
C GLU A 93 -0.84 -15.61 5.76
N ASP A 94 -0.45 -15.36 4.51
CA ASP A 94 0.91 -14.98 4.13
C ASP A 94 1.01 -13.46 4.08
N VAL A 95 1.34 -12.84 5.21
CA VAL A 95 1.86 -11.46 5.20
C VAL A 95 3.37 -11.58 4.99
N PRO A 96 3.91 -11.29 3.80
CA PRO A 96 5.36 -11.16 3.68
C PRO A 96 5.81 -10.11 4.71
N ASP A 97 6.94 -10.36 5.38
CA ASP A 97 7.56 -9.48 6.40
C ASP A 97 7.69 -8.00 5.97
N GLY A 98 7.47 -7.72 4.68
CA GLY A 98 7.15 -6.41 4.11
C GLY A 98 5.80 -5.81 4.55
N ALA A 99 5.55 -5.66 5.85
CA ALA A 99 4.76 -4.53 6.36
C ALA A 99 5.60 -3.23 6.45
N GLY A 100 6.85 -3.28 5.95
CA GLY A 100 7.79 -2.16 5.98
C GLY A 100 7.54 -1.08 4.90
N PRO A 101 8.41 -0.06 4.87
CA PRO A 101 8.26 1.11 4.00
C PRO A 101 8.14 0.83 2.49
N ALA A 102 8.65 -0.31 2.02
CA ALA A 102 8.55 -0.72 0.62
C ALA A 102 7.10 -0.97 0.18
N ARG A 103 6.34 -1.70 1.00
CA ARG A 103 4.92 -1.95 0.76
C ARG A 103 4.13 -0.65 0.77
N LEU A 104 4.38 0.22 1.76
CA LEU A 104 3.68 1.49 1.85
C LEU A 104 3.91 2.38 0.63
N ARG A 105 5.11 2.38 0.04
CA ARG A 105 5.38 3.09 -1.23
C ARG A 105 4.59 2.50 -2.38
N GLU A 106 4.57 1.18 -2.51
CA GLU A 106 3.82 0.48 -3.57
C GLU A 106 2.32 0.79 -3.48
N VAL A 107 1.76 0.71 -2.26
CA VAL A 107 0.36 1.03 -1.96
C VAL A 107 0.05 2.50 -2.28
N ARG A 108 0.92 3.43 -1.88
CA ARG A 108 0.75 4.85 -2.23
C ARG A 108 0.83 5.07 -3.73
N GLY A 109 1.70 4.36 -4.45
CA GLY A 109 1.77 4.39 -5.91
C GLY A 109 0.46 3.91 -6.56
N ALA A 110 -0.08 2.79 -6.09
CA ALA A 110 -1.38 2.28 -6.53
C ALA A 110 -2.52 3.26 -6.22
N TRP A 111 -2.50 3.89 -5.04
CA TRP A 111 -3.46 4.93 -4.68
C TRP A 111 -3.38 6.16 -5.60
N GLN A 112 -2.18 6.63 -5.93
CA GLN A 112 -2.01 7.71 -6.92
C GLN A 112 -2.52 7.31 -8.31
N GLY A 113 -2.26 6.08 -8.74
CA GLY A 113 -2.83 5.55 -9.99
C GLY A 113 -4.36 5.53 -9.99
N LEU A 114 -4.98 5.23 -8.84
CA LEU A 114 -6.42 5.28 -8.68
C LEU A 114 -6.98 6.71 -8.73
N LEU A 115 -6.31 7.67 -8.09
CA LEU A 115 -6.69 9.08 -8.19
C LEU A 115 -6.57 9.60 -9.62
N GLU A 116 -5.54 9.17 -10.36
CA GLU A 116 -5.40 9.50 -11.77
C GLU A 116 -6.53 8.90 -12.62
N LEU A 117 -6.94 7.66 -12.32
CA LEU A 117 -8.12 7.06 -12.95
C LEU A 117 -9.39 7.89 -12.66
N ARG A 118 -9.58 8.37 -11.43
CA ARG A 118 -10.69 9.29 -11.10
C ARG A 118 -10.62 10.56 -11.96
N ARG A 119 -9.46 11.20 -12.03
CA ARG A 119 -9.22 12.42 -12.82
C ARG A 119 -9.53 12.23 -14.30
N MET A 120 -9.13 11.09 -14.88
CA MET A 120 -9.34 10.81 -16.32
C MET A 120 -10.78 10.40 -16.65
N THR A 121 -11.50 9.81 -15.70
CA THR A 121 -12.87 9.31 -15.93
C THR A 121 -13.95 10.32 -15.59
N ARG A 122 -13.62 11.40 -14.87
CA ARG A 122 -14.56 12.46 -14.53
C ARG A 122 -14.42 13.66 -15.48
N PRO A 123 -15.53 14.18 -16.03
CA PRO A 123 -15.49 15.34 -16.94
C PRO A 123 -14.84 16.60 -16.34
N ASP A 124 -15.00 16.80 -15.03
CA ASP A 124 -14.46 17.94 -14.28
C ASP A 124 -13.03 17.69 -13.75
N GLY A 125 -12.46 16.50 -13.99
CA GLY A 125 -11.18 16.09 -13.45
C GLY A 125 -11.13 15.91 -11.93
N SER A 126 -12.28 15.91 -11.25
CA SER A 126 -12.33 15.79 -9.80
C SER A 126 -11.84 14.42 -9.32
N THR A 127 -11.08 14.40 -8.23
CA THR A 127 -10.59 13.19 -7.58
C THR A 127 -11.31 12.87 -6.27
N GLU A 128 -12.26 13.72 -5.87
CA GLU A 128 -12.90 13.66 -4.55
C GLU A 128 -13.83 12.46 -4.37
N LEU A 129 -14.37 11.92 -5.46
CA LEU A 129 -15.38 10.87 -5.43
C LEU A 129 -14.87 9.60 -6.11
N PRO A 130 -15.25 8.40 -5.62
CA PRO A 130 -14.91 7.15 -6.27
C PRO A 130 -15.44 7.07 -7.72
N CYS A 131 -14.62 6.54 -8.61
CA CYS A 131 -14.94 6.30 -10.02
C CYS A 131 -15.68 4.97 -10.25
N THR A 132 -16.05 4.68 -11.49
CA THR A 132 -16.79 3.45 -11.86
C THR A 132 -16.04 2.17 -11.48
N TRP A 133 -14.73 2.13 -11.66
CA TRP A 133 -13.94 0.95 -11.31
C TRP A 133 -13.98 0.65 -9.80
N GLU A 134 -13.93 1.69 -8.96
CA GLU A 134 -13.99 1.52 -7.50
C GLU A 134 -15.36 0.98 -7.05
N ARG A 135 -16.43 1.43 -7.72
CA ARG A 135 -17.80 0.99 -7.46
C ARG A 135 -18.01 -0.50 -7.77
N THR A 136 -17.28 -1.06 -8.72
CA THR A 136 -17.32 -2.51 -9.01
C THR A 136 -16.32 -3.32 -8.19
N HIS A 137 -15.41 -2.67 -7.45
CA HIS A 137 -14.36 -3.30 -6.65
C HIS A 137 -14.31 -2.75 -5.21
N LEU A 138 -15.47 -2.58 -4.57
CA LEU A 138 -15.62 -1.83 -3.32
C LEU A 138 -14.65 -2.26 -2.22
N VAL A 139 -14.53 -3.57 -1.97
CA VAL A 139 -13.67 -4.11 -0.91
C VAL A 139 -12.20 -3.73 -1.13
N ARG A 140 -11.70 -3.92 -2.37
CA ARG A 140 -10.32 -3.58 -2.73
C ARG A 140 -10.09 -2.07 -2.70
N ALA A 141 -11.04 -1.27 -3.17
CA ALA A 141 -10.94 0.18 -3.18
C ALA A 141 -10.90 0.78 -1.76
N ALA A 142 -11.78 0.32 -0.87
CA ALA A 142 -11.79 0.75 0.53
C ALA A 142 -10.50 0.31 1.26
N ALA A 143 -10.08 -0.94 1.07
CA ALA A 143 -8.83 -1.44 1.63
C ALA A 143 -7.61 -0.64 1.15
N LEU A 144 -7.55 -0.29 -0.14
CA LEU A 144 -6.46 0.51 -0.69
C LEU A 144 -6.38 1.90 -0.06
N ALA A 145 -7.53 2.57 0.13
CA ALA A 145 -7.58 3.87 0.79
C ALA A 145 -7.07 3.82 2.24
N LEU A 146 -7.44 2.77 2.97
CA LEU A 146 -7.00 2.55 4.35
C LEU A 146 -5.49 2.25 4.41
N GLU A 147 -5.01 1.32 3.59
CA GLU A 147 -3.59 0.93 3.55
C GLU A 147 -2.70 2.12 3.13
N ALA A 148 -3.14 2.92 2.14
CA ALA A 148 -2.41 4.09 1.67
C ALA A 148 -2.27 5.19 2.75
N ALA A 149 -3.27 5.30 3.63
CA ALA A 149 -3.26 6.18 4.79
C ALA A 149 -2.44 5.62 5.97
N GLY A 150 -1.93 4.39 5.86
CA GLY A 150 -1.08 3.77 6.88
C GLY A 150 -1.83 2.96 7.92
N HIS A 151 -3.12 2.70 7.73
CA HIS A 151 -3.85 1.78 8.61
C HIS A 151 -3.27 0.36 8.46
N ARG A 152 -3.15 -0.35 9.57
CA ARG A 152 -2.63 -1.72 9.57
C ARG A 152 -3.75 -2.70 9.18
N PRO A 153 -3.59 -3.52 8.13
CA PRO A 153 -4.55 -4.60 7.84
C PRO A 153 -4.45 -5.70 8.89
N ALA A 154 -5.59 -6.31 9.20
CA ALA A 154 -5.66 -7.39 10.18
C ALA A 154 -4.91 -8.65 9.72
N GLY A 155 -4.22 -9.31 10.66
CA GLY A 155 -3.66 -10.64 10.43
C GLY A 155 -4.75 -11.72 10.27
N PRO A 156 -4.36 -12.98 9.99
CA PRO A 156 -5.28 -14.09 9.77
C PRO A 156 -6.19 -14.34 10.98
N ALA A 157 -5.64 -14.26 12.20
CA ALA A 157 -6.39 -14.39 13.46
C ALA A 157 -7.40 -13.24 13.70
N GLY A 158 -7.15 -12.06 13.11
CA GLY A 158 -8.05 -10.90 13.21
C GLY A 158 -7.80 -10.00 14.43
N ASP A 159 -6.70 -10.21 15.14
CA ASP A 159 -6.52 -9.71 16.51
C ASP A 159 -5.98 -8.27 16.59
N ASP A 160 -5.51 -7.71 15.47
CA ASP A 160 -5.00 -6.35 15.39
C ASP A 160 -5.06 -5.82 13.95
N GLY A 161 -5.75 -4.70 13.72
CA GLY A 161 -5.85 -4.06 12.40
C GLY A 161 -7.27 -4.07 11.79
N TYR A 162 -7.41 -3.38 10.66
CA TYR A 162 -8.68 -3.31 9.95
C TYR A 162 -8.95 -4.57 9.13
N ARG A 163 -10.23 -4.90 8.96
CA ARG A 163 -10.69 -5.94 8.05
C ARG A 163 -11.87 -5.44 7.23
N VAL A 164 -11.71 -5.40 5.91
CA VAL A 164 -12.75 -5.01 4.96
C VAL A 164 -13.44 -6.24 4.40
N ARG A 165 -14.76 -6.28 4.47
CA ARG A 165 -15.60 -7.38 3.96
C ARG A 165 -16.71 -6.84 3.07
N ALA A 166 -17.11 -7.65 2.10
CA ALA A 166 -18.35 -7.42 1.37
C ALA A 166 -19.54 -7.56 2.33
N THR A 167 -20.63 -6.86 2.02
CA THR A 167 -21.89 -6.97 2.77
C THR A 167 -23.00 -7.43 1.84
N PRO A 168 -24.14 -7.90 2.38
CA PRO A 168 -25.33 -8.15 1.58
C PRO A 168 -25.90 -6.88 0.91
N GLN A 169 -25.51 -5.69 1.36
CA GLN A 169 -25.91 -4.44 0.74
C GLN A 169 -25.00 -4.18 -0.49
N PRO A 170 -25.56 -4.09 -1.70
CA PRO A 170 -24.80 -4.17 -2.95
C PRO A 170 -23.78 -3.04 -3.15
N ASP A 171 -23.99 -1.88 -2.53
CA ASP A 171 -23.13 -0.70 -2.66
C ASP A 171 -22.29 -0.42 -1.38
N ALA A 172 -22.17 -1.38 -0.46
CA ALA A 172 -21.53 -1.15 0.82
C ALA A 172 -20.54 -2.25 1.24
N VAL A 173 -19.51 -1.82 1.96
CA VAL A 173 -18.51 -2.68 2.61
C VAL A 173 -18.57 -2.53 4.12
N ALA A 174 -18.28 -3.60 4.84
CA ALA A 174 -18.12 -3.59 6.28
C ALA A 174 -16.63 -3.49 6.61
N VAL A 175 -16.25 -2.52 7.44
CA VAL A 175 -14.88 -2.40 7.98
C VAL A 175 -14.93 -2.69 9.47
N HIS A 176 -14.23 -3.74 9.88
CA HIS A 176 -14.07 -4.12 11.27
C HIS A 176 -12.71 -3.67 11.76
N GLN A 177 -12.65 -3.15 12.98
CA GLN A 177 -11.42 -2.83 13.69
C GLN A 177 -11.75 -2.95 15.18
N PRO A 178 -11.10 -3.86 15.92
CA PRO A 178 -11.31 -4.06 17.36
C PRO A 178 -11.20 -2.79 18.20
N ASP A 179 -10.24 -1.91 17.88
CA ASP A 179 -10.06 -0.65 18.61
C ASP A 179 -11.02 0.45 18.13
N ALA A 180 -11.77 1.04 19.05
CA ALA A 180 -12.79 2.02 18.72
C ALA A 180 -12.22 3.36 18.22
N ALA A 181 -11.00 3.74 18.62
CA ALA A 181 -10.37 4.96 18.13
C ALA A 181 -9.85 4.76 16.70
N ALA A 182 -9.16 3.65 16.44
CA ALA A 182 -8.72 3.25 15.12
C ALA A 182 -9.90 3.04 14.15
N LEU A 183 -11.04 2.52 14.63
CA LEU A 183 -12.26 2.44 13.84
C LEU A 183 -12.75 3.83 13.40
N ARG A 184 -12.75 4.83 14.29
CA ARG A 184 -13.09 6.22 13.92
C ARG A 184 -12.08 6.84 12.95
N GLU A 185 -10.79 6.54 13.09
CA GLU A 185 -9.76 6.99 12.14
C GLU A 185 -9.93 6.36 10.75
N CYS A 186 -10.35 5.08 10.69
CA CYS A 186 -10.72 4.42 9.46
C CYS A 186 -11.92 5.14 8.79
N ALA A 187 -12.94 5.50 9.57
CA ALA A 187 -14.10 6.25 9.07
C ALA A 187 -13.68 7.59 8.46
N ALA A 188 -12.90 8.39 9.19
CA ALA A 188 -12.40 9.69 8.71
C ALA A 188 -11.53 9.55 7.45
N THR A 189 -10.79 8.45 7.33
CA THR A 189 -9.97 8.16 6.14
C THR A 189 -10.83 7.85 4.92
N LEU A 190 -11.86 7.01 5.09
CA LEU A 190 -12.80 6.69 4.03
C LEU A 190 -13.60 7.92 3.60
N GLU A 191 -14.01 8.77 4.56
CA GLU A 191 -14.69 10.04 4.26
C GLU A 191 -13.86 10.99 3.41
N ARG A 192 -12.59 11.17 3.76
CA ARG A 192 -11.63 11.94 2.95
C ARG A 192 -11.37 11.31 1.56
N ALA A 193 -11.59 10.00 1.42
CA ALA A 193 -11.46 9.30 0.15
C ALA A 193 -12.75 9.34 -0.71
N GLY A 194 -13.79 10.03 -0.26
CA GLY A 194 -15.07 10.19 -0.98
C GLY A 194 -16.13 9.14 -0.63
N TRP A 195 -15.99 8.46 0.51
CA TRP A 195 -16.97 7.50 1.01
C TRP A 195 -17.85 8.15 2.09
N GLN A 196 -19.03 7.60 2.30
CA GLN A 196 -19.81 7.84 3.51
C GLN A 196 -19.63 6.62 4.41
N ALA A 197 -19.31 6.83 5.68
CA ALA A 197 -19.10 5.76 6.65
C ALA A 197 -19.99 6.01 7.87
N GLY A 198 -20.74 4.98 8.27
CA GLY A 198 -21.55 5.00 9.48
C GLY A 198 -21.15 3.87 10.41
N GLU A 199 -21.09 4.14 11.71
CA GLU A 199 -20.89 3.08 12.71
C GLU A 199 -22.17 2.28 12.90
N HIS A 200 -22.03 0.95 12.87
CA HIS A 200 -23.09 -0.01 13.16
C HIS A 200 -22.63 -1.00 14.21
N THR A 201 -23.60 -1.50 14.97
CA THR A 201 -23.38 -2.56 15.95
C THR A 201 -24.15 -3.78 15.51
N GLU A 202 -23.45 -4.90 15.35
CA GLU A 202 -24.10 -6.16 15.00
C GLU A 202 -25.01 -6.62 16.15
N PRO A 203 -26.30 -6.93 15.90
CA PRO A 203 -27.26 -7.18 16.98
C PRO A 203 -26.91 -8.38 17.86
N ARG A 204 -26.34 -9.44 17.29
CA ARG A 204 -26.06 -10.70 17.99
C ARG A 204 -24.76 -10.69 18.77
N THR A 205 -23.69 -10.23 18.13
CA THR A 205 -22.31 -10.25 18.69
C THR A 205 -21.99 -8.97 19.44
N ARG A 206 -22.78 -7.90 19.25
CA ARG A 206 -22.50 -6.52 19.68
C ARG A 206 -21.17 -5.98 19.13
N THR A 207 -20.60 -6.62 18.13
CA THR A 207 -19.38 -6.15 17.47
C THR A 207 -19.68 -4.87 16.70
N ARG A 208 -18.86 -3.84 16.92
CA ARG A 208 -18.93 -2.58 16.17
C ARG A 208 -18.18 -2.72 14.86
N TYR A 209 -18.72 -2.12 13.81
CA TYR A 209 -18.10 -2.06 12.49
C TYR A 209 -18.57 -0.78 11.77
N LEU A 210 -17.84 -0.36 10.75
CA LEU A 210 -18.28 0.69 9.84
C LEU A 210 -18.98 0.05 8.65
N LEU A 211 -20.15 0.59 8.29
CA LEU A 211 -20.73 0.38 6.98
C LEU A 211 -20.32 1.57 6.11
N ALA A 212 -19.53 1.31 5.07
CA ALA A 212 -19.02 2.34 4.18
C ALA A 212 -19.54 2.13 2.76
N SER A 213 -19.99 3.21 2.11
CA SER A 213 -20.42 3.20 0.71
C SER A 213 -19.83 4.41 -0.03
N PRO A 214 -19.56 4.31 -1.35
CA PRO A 214 -19.13 5.47 -2.13
C PRO A 214 -20.20 6.57 -2.10
N ARG A 215 -19.80 7.83 -1.86
CA ARG A 215 -20.74 8.95 -1.96
C ARG A 215 -21.31 9.03 -3.38
N LYS A 216 -22.59 9.32 -3.48
CA LYS A 216 -23.26 9.60 -4.76
C LYS A 216 -23.07 11.08 -5.09
N VAL A 217 -23.00 11.37 -6.40
CA VAL A 217 -23.06 12.74 -6.94
C VAL A 217 -24.49 13.23 -6.83
#